data_AF-A0A949NDE3-F1
#
_entry.id   AF-A0A949NDE3-F1
#
_cell.length_a   1.000
_cell.length_b   1.000
_cell.length_c   1.000
_cell.angle_alpha   90.00
_cell.angle_beta   90.00
_cell.angle_gamma   90.00
#
_symmetry.space_group_name_H-M   'P 1'
#
loop_
_entity.id
_entity.type
_entity.pdbx_description
1 polymer ?
#
loop_
_entity_poly.entity_id
_entity_poly.type
_entity_poly.pdbx_seq_one_letter_code
_entity_poly.pdbx_strand_id
1 'polypeptide(L)'
;MKRANIQGHRFGKLVVVRLSNKKHKIQNIRLWECVCDCGGVVYHLSNTLTAGKVKSCGCFVKEFRKLKGNQAAKNSVLRQYKSTAAHKGLLFTVPEPWFFDNIVLPCHYCGSEPANIAKPPRYRPDADEDRVFMYSGFDRVDNTVGYVQDNLVPCCFVCNSAKKALTETQFRDWIKRIYWNQFHKVSDKTPGVLLDELITTNMKLWYLQERLMSAKSDSDKATLGVETQLLNGKRNKLMRSIDTLLDFSDDSVSFKTYMNGRDHE
;
A
#
# COMPACT_ATOMS: atom_id res chain seq x y z
N MET A 1 45.01 -19.17 -31.27
CA MET A 1 44.13 -19.90 -30.33
C MET A 1 43.17 -20.79 -31.11
N LYS A 2 43.16 -22.11 -30.85
CA LYS A 2 42.17 -23.05 -31.41
C LYS A 2 40.76 -22.61 -30.96
N ARG A 3 39.82 -22.45 -31.88
CA ARG A 3 38.43 -22.16 -31.54
C ARG A 3 37.81 -23.38 -30.85
N ALA A 4 37.18 -23.18 -29.70
CA ALA A 4 36.41 -24.22 -29.04
C ALA A 4 35.31 -24.72 -29.99
N ASN A 5 35.26 -26.03 -30.22
CA ASN A 5 34.18 -26.65 -30.97
C ASN A 5 32.95 -26.71 -30.06
N ILE A 6 31.91 -25.97 -30.43
CA ILE A 6 30.64 -25.88 -29.69
C ILE A 6 29.51 -26.63 -30.39
N GLN A 7 29.83 -27.49 -31.36
CA GLN A 7 28.85 -28.33 -32.03
C GLN A 7 28.10 -29.21 -31.00
N GLY A 8 26.80 -29.40 -31.21
CA GLY A 8 25.91 -30.16 -30.34
C GLY A 8 25.51 -29.42 -29.05
N HIS A 9 26.15 -28.30 -28.70
CA HIS A 9 25.83 -27.59 -27.47
C HIS A 9 24.54 -26.78 -27.61
N ARG A 10 23.83 -26.66 -26.48
CA ARG A 10 22.57 -25.91 -26.36
C ARG A 10 22.80 -24.58 -25.65
N PHE A 11 22.25 -23.51 -26.21
CA PHE A 11 22.27 -22.15 -25.67
C PHE A 11 20.84 -21.59 -25.65
N GLY A 12 20.15 -21.73 -24.51
CA GLY A 12 18.71 -21.44 -24.44
C GLY A 12 17.90 -22.41 -25.32
N LYS A 13 17.10 -21.85 -26.23
CA LYS A 13 16.31 -22.63 -27.22
C LYS A 13 17.09 -23.02 -28.48
N LEU A 14 18.38 -22.65 -28.59
CA LEU A 14 19.21 -22.91 -29.77
C LEU A 14 20.12 -24.10 -29.55
N VAL A 15 20.17 -25.02 -30.52
CA VAL A 15 21.12 -26.13 -30.59
C VAL A 15 22.07 -25.90 -31.76
N VAL A 16 23.37 -25.95 -31.49
CA VAL A 16 24.40 -25.76 -32.52
C VAL A 16 24.54 -27.03 -33.35
N VAL A 17 24.27 -26.95 -34.65
CA VAL A 17 24.30 -28.11 -35.56
C VAL A 17 25.67 -28.29 -36.19
N ARG A 18 26.24 -27.22 -36.75
CA ARG A 18 27.53 -27.28 -37.49
C ARG A 18 28.11 -25.90 -37.75
N LEU A 19 29.39 -25.85 -38.10
CA LEU A 19 30.02 -24.63 -38.62
C LEU A 19 29.53 -24.37 -40.05
N SER A 20 29.04 -23.17 -40.32
CA SER A 20 28.43 -22.78 -41.59
C SER A 20 29.44 -22.12 -42.55
N ASN A 21 29.07 -22.05 -43.83
CA ASN A 21 29.83 -21.32 -44.87
C ASN A 21 29.59 -19.80 -44.80
N LYS A 22 28.57 -19.35 -44.05
CA LYS A 22 28.27 -17.93 -43.87
C LYS A 22 29.31 -17.28 -42.98
N LYS A 23 29.76 -16.09 -43.36
CA LYS A 23 30.72 -15.30 -42.60
C LYS A 23 30.07 -14.06 -42.00
N HIS A 24 30.52 -13.66 -40.82
CA HIS A 24 30.16 -12.39 -40.20
C HIS A 24 30.76 -11.24 -41.01
N LYS A 25 29.93 -10.29 -41.45
CA LYS A 25 30.33 -9.21 -42.38
C LYS A 25 31.56 -8.41 -41.92
N ILE A 26 31.65 -8.09 -40.63
CA ILE A 26 32.71 -7.24 -40.08
C ILE A 26 33.96 -8.06 -39.68
N GLN A 27 33.74 -9.24 -39.10
CA GLN A 27 34.83 -10.01 -38.49
C GLN A 27 35.44 -11.03 -39.46
N ASN A 28 34.79 -11.27 -40.62
CA ASN A 28 35.15 -12.30 -41.59
C ASN A 28 35.26 -13.73 -40.99
N ILE A 29 34.52 -13.98 -39.90
CA ILE A 29 34.51 -15.26 -39.16
C ILE A 29 33.31 -16.11 -39.59
N ARG A 30 33.52 -17.41 -39.80
CA ARG A 30 32.44 -18.38 -40.06
C ARG A 30 31.47 -18.46 -38.89
N LEU A 31 30.18 -18.42 -39.18
CA LEU A 31 29.09 -18.49 -38.21
C LEU A 31 28.71 -19.95 -37.92
N TRP A 32 28.17 -20.21 -36.75
CA TRP A 32 27.56 -21.48 -36.39
C TRP A 32 26.10 -21.51 -36.83
N GLU A 33 25.71 -22.57 -37.53
CA GLU A 33 24.33 -22.88 -37.84
C GLU A 33 23.67 -23.47 -36.60
N CYS A 34 22.60 -22.82 -36.13
CA CYS A 34 21.86 -23.22 -34.95
C CYS A 34 20.40 -23.48 -35.33
N VAL A 35 19.84 -24.57 -34.84
CA VAL A 35 18.42 -24.88 -34.96
C VAL A 35 17.74 -24.52 -33.64
N CYS A 36 16.69 -23.73 -33.70
CA CYS A 36 15.87 -23.39 -32.55
C CYS A 36 14.83 -24.49 -32.29
N ASP A 37 14.38 -24.64 -31.05
CA ASP A 37 13.28 -25.57 -30.69
C ASP A 37 11.99 -25.34 -31.50
N CYS A 38 11.76 -24.13 -32.03
CA CYS A 38 10.61 -23.85 -32.90
C CYS A 38 10.85 -24.23 -34.38
N GLY A 39 11.95 -24.92 -34.71
CA GLY A 39 12.37 -25.28 -36.07
C GLY A 39 13.08 -24.18 -36.85
N GLY A 40 13.22 -22.97 -36.30
CA GLY A 40 13.87 -21.85 -36.99
C GLY A 40 15.40 -21.97 -37.02
N VAL A 41 16.02 -21.78 -38.19
CA VAL A 41 17.48 -21.84 -38.37
C VAL A 41 18.10 -20.43 -38.32
N VAL A 42 19.12 -20.24 -37.49
CA VAL A 42 19.86 -18.97 -37.34
C VAL A 42 21.37 -19.16 -37.34
N TYR A 43 22.11 -18.08 -37.56
CA TYR A 43 23.56 -18.09 -37.72
C TYR A 43 24.22 -17.10 -36.76
N HIS A 44 24.99 -17.60 -35.80
CA HIS A 44 25.61 -16.77 -34.75
C HIS A 44 27.09 -17.09 -34.52
N LEU A 45 27.81 -16.15 -33.91
CA LEU A 45 29.22 -16.33 -33.54
C LEU A 45 29.34 -17.15 -32.25
N SER A 46 30.45 -17.89 -32.09
CA SER A 46 30.73 -18.63 -30.83
C SER A 46 30.63 -17.74 -29.60
N ASN A 47 31.22 -16.53 -29.65
CA ASN A 47 31.22 -15.61 -28.52
C ASN A 47 29.80 -15.10 -28.18
N THR A 48 28.92 -14.91 -29.17
CA THR A 48 27.52 -14.50 -28.92
C THR A 48 26.69 -15.59 -28.26
N LEU A 49 26.96 -16.85 -28.59
CA LEU A 49 26.29 -18.02 -28.01
C LEU A 49 26.79 -18.30 -26.60
N THR A 50 28.12 -18.41 -26.43
CA THR A 50 28.76 -18.69 -25.14
C THR A 50 28.55 -17.58 -24.11
N ALA A 51 28.52 -16.30 -24.53
CA ALA A 51 28.17 -15.18 -23.64
C ALA A 51 26.66 -15.07 -23.36
N GLY A 52 25.82 -15.95 -23.93
CA GLY A 52 24.37 -15.95 -23.68
C GLY A 52 23.60 -14.75 -24.25
N LYS A 53 24.19 -13.99 -25.18
CA LYS A 53 23.57 -12.80 -25.81
C LYS A 53 22.40 -13.18 -26.72
N VAL A 54 22.39 -14.41 -27.24
CA VAL A 54 21.33 -14.95 -28.07
C VAL A 54 20.85 -16.28 -27.49
N LYS A 55 19.53 -16.40 -27.30
CA LYS A 55 18.88 -17.57 -26.67
C LYS A 55 17.76 -18.20 -27.50
N SER A 56 17.40 -17.61 -28.64
CA SER A 56 16.37 -18.12 -29.55
C SER A 56 16.58 -17.55 -30.96
N CYS A 57 15.90 -18.08 -31.97
CA CYS A 57 15.90 -17.51 -33.32
C CYS A 57 15.09 -16.20 -33.46
N GLY A 58 14.62 -15.63 -32.35
CA GLY A 58 13.69 -14.50 -32.33
C GLY A 58 12.21 -14.92 -32.30
N CYS A 59 11.90 -16.22 -32.35
CA CYS A 59 10.56 -16.76 -32.15
C CYS A 59 9.98 -16.35 -30.79
N PHE A 60 10.81 -16.32 -29.76
CA PHE A 60 10.43 -15.86 -28.43
C PHE A 60 9.92 -14.40 -28.48
N VAL A 61 10.59 -13.51 -29.21
CA VAL A 61 10.12 -12.12 -29.38
C VAL A 61 8.82 -12.05 -30.17
N LYS A 62 8.60 -12.94 -31.14
CA LYS A 62 7.36 -13.02 -31.93
C LYS A 62 6.18 -13.55 -31.13
N GLU A 63 6.38 -14.53 -30.26
CA GLU A 63 5.35 -15.04 -29.33
C GLU A 63 4.88 -13.94 -28.37
N PHE A 64 5.81 -13.15 -27.82
CA PHE A 64 5.49 -12.02 -26.95
C PHE A 64 4.70 -10.90 -27.66
N ARG A 65 4.80 -10.78 -28.99
CA ARG A 65 4.00 -9.81 -29.78
C ARG A 65 2.53 -10.22 -29.96
N LYS A 66 2.15 -11.46 -29.63
CA LYS A 66 0.76 -11.93 -29.73
C LYS A 66 -0.05 -11.74 -28.44
N LEU A 67 0.58 -11.25 -27.37
CA LEU A 67 -0.12 -11.01 -26.10
C LEU A 67 -1.14 -9.88 -26.28
N LYS A 68 -2.40 -10.18 -25.98
CA LYS A 68 -3.51 -9.23 -26.11
C LYS A 68 -3.51 -8.21 -24.98
N GLY A 69 -3.88 -6.97 -25.28
CA GLY A 69 -4.04 -5.87 -24.32
C GLY A 69 -2.79 -5.64 -23.46
N ASN A 70 -3.00 -5.52 -22.14
CA ASN A 70 -1.97 -5.21 -21.15
C ASN A 70 -1.23 -6.44 -20.57
N GLN A 71 -1.42 -7.65 -21.13
CA GLN A 71 -0.84 -8.87 -20.56
C GLN A 71 0.70 -8.83 -20.48
N ALA A 72 1.36 -8.16 -21.44
CA ALA A 72 2.80 -7.98 -21.40
C ALA A 72 3.26 -7.14 -20.19
N ALA A 73 2.50 -6.10 -19.82
CA ALA A 73 2.76 -5.28 -18.65
C ALA A 73 2.50 -6.07 -17.36
N LYS A 74 1.37 -6.79 -17.26
CA LYS A 74 1.05 -7.72 -16.16
C LYS A 74 2.17 -8.73 -15.90
N ASN A 75 2.64 -9.40 -16.95
CA ASN A 75 3.73 -10.37 -16.86
C ASN A 75 5.04 -9.72 -16.39
N SER A 76 5.29 -8.47 -16.77
CA SER A 76 6.48 -7.75 -16.31
C SER A 76 6.44 -7.49 -14.80
N VAL A 77 5.27 -7.11 -14.26
CA VAL A 77 5.08 -6.93 -12.83
C VAL A 77 5.28 -8.24 -12.08
N LEU A 78 4.59 -9.32 -12.46
CA LEU A 78 4.73 -10.61 -11.79
C LEU A 78 6.19 -11.12 -11.82
N ARG A 79 6.86 -10.97 -12.97
CA ARG A 79 8.29 -11.32 -13.10
C ARG A 79 9.16 -10.52 -12.13
N GLN A 80 8.89 -9.23 -11.95
CA GLN A 80 9.63 -8.38 -11.01
C GLN A 80 9.50 -8.90 -9.57
N TYR A 81 8.29 -9.29 -9.15
CA TYR A 81 8.05 -9.87 -7.82
C TYR A 81 8.77 -11.20 -7.64
N LYS A 82 8.62 -12.14 -8.58
CA LYS A 82 9.32 -13.44 -8.54
C LYS A 82 10.84 -13.27 -8.50
N SER A 83 11.39 -12.36 -9.32
CA SER A 83 12.83 -12.07 -9.34
C SER A 83 13.32 -11.44 -8.03
N THR A 84 12.53 -10.53 -7.45
CA THR A 84 12.87 -9.88 -6.19
C THR A 84 12.85 -10.88 -5.03
N ALA A 85 11.85 -11.76 -5.01
CA ALA A 85 11.76 -12.85 -4.04
C ALA A 85 12.98 -13.78 -4.13
N ALA A 86 13.31 -14.24 -5.34
CA ALA A 86 14.47 -15.10 -5.58
C ALA A 86 15.79 -14.44 -5.15
N HIS A 87 16.00 -13.17 -5.51
CA HIS A 87 17.20 -12.42 -5.11
C HIS A 87 17.32 -12.30 -3.58
N LYS A 88 16.18 -12.18 -2.86
CA LYS A 88 16.15 -12.08 -1.40
C LYS A 88 16.07 -13.44 -0.70
N GLY A 89 16.07 -14.56 -1.44
CA GLY A 89 15.88 -15.90 -0.86
C GLY A 89 14.51 -16.13 -0.23
N LEU A 90 13.49 -15.40 -0.66
CA LEU A 90 12.13 -15.48 -0.12
C LEU A 90 11.28 -16.46 -0.91
N LEU A 91 10.47 -17.26 -0.20
CA LEU A 91 9.47 -18.14 -0.79
C LEU A 91 8.46 -17.34 -1.61
N PHE A 92 8.03 -17.87 -2.76
CA PHE A 92 6.95 -17.32 -3.57
C PHE A 92 6.00 -18.45 -4.00
N THR A 93 4.81 -18.52 -3.39
CA THR A 93 3.80 -19.56 -3.68
C THR A 93 2.47 -19.00 -4.17
N VAL A 94 2.40 -17.70 -4.43
CA VAL A 94 1.17 -17.03 -4.87
C VAL A 94 0.71 -17.52 -6.25
N PRO A 95 -0.53 -18.04 -6.39
CA PRO A 95 -1.12 -18.37 -7.68
C PRO A 95 -1.30 -17.13 -8.57
N GLU A 96 -1.03 -17.27 -9.87
CA GLU A 96 -1.10 -16.13 -10.80
C GLU A 96 -2.50 -15.47 -10.91
N PRO A 97 -3.62 -16.22 -10.93
CA PRO A 97 -4.96 -15.60 -10.94
C PRO A 97 -5.17 -14.70 -9.71
N TRP A 98 -4.94 -15.26 -8.52
CA TRP A 98 -5.06 -14.52 -7.26
C TRP A 98 -4.16 -13.28 -7.24
N PHE A 99 -2.92 -13.40 -7.73
CA PHE A 99 -1.99 -12.27 -7.79
C PHE A 99 -2.58 -11.09 -8.57
N PHE A 100 -3.14 -11.34 -9.76
CA PHE A 100 -3.69 -10.27 -10.60
C PHE A 100 -5.02 -9.74 -10.10
N ASP A 101 -5.84 -10.57 -9.46
CA ASP A 101 -7.11 -10.15 -8.86
C ASP A 101 -6.89 -9.24 -7.63
N ASN A 102 -5.81 -9.46 -6.89
CA ASN A 102 -5.56 -8.75 -5.62
C ASN A 102 -4.60 -7.55 -5.75
N ILE A 103 -3.64 -7.57 -6.68
CA ILE A 103 -2.65 -6.48 -6.80
C ILE A 103 -3.26 -5.16 -7.29
N VAL A 104 -4.47 -5.22 -7.85
CA VAL A 104 -5.24 -4.08 -8.36
C VAL A 104 -6.24 -3.52 -7.34
N LEU A 105 -6.31 -4.10 -6.14
CA LEU A 105 -7.23 -3.59 -5.13
C LEU A 105 -6.71 -2.29 -4.50
N PRO A 106 -7.59 -1.48 -3.89
CA PRO A 106 -7.20 -0.30 -3.13
C PRO A 106 -6.20 -0.64 -2.01
N CYS A 107 -5.40 0.35 -1.63
CA CYS A 107 -4.41 0.19 -0.57
C CYS A 107 -5.06 -0.23 0.76
N HIS A 108 -4.60 -1.34 1.33
CA HIS A 108 -5.08 -1.87 2.61
C HIS A 108 -4.92 -0.87 3.78
N TYR A 109 -3.90 -0.02 3.74
CA TYR A 109 -3.60 0.89 4.85
C TYR A 109 -4.32 2.24 4.76
N CYS A 110 -4.47 2.81 3.57
CA CYS A 110 -5.02 4.16 3.40
C CYS A 110 -6.23 4.24 2.45
N GLY A 111 -6.64 3.13 1.83
CA GLY A 111 -7.76 3.09 0.90
C GLY A 111 -7.51 3.75 -0.45
N SER A 112 -6.30 4.24 -0.74
CA SER A 112 -6.01 4.88 -2.03
C SER A 112 -6.16 3.90 -3.19
N GLU A 113 -6.78 4.35 -4.27
CA GLU A 113 -6.90 3.60 -5.53
C GLU A 113 -5.54 3.29 -6.17
N PRO A 114 -5.46 2.25 -7.03
CA PRO A 114 -4.26 1.91 -7.79
C PRO A 114 -3.67 3.07 -8.59
N ALA A 115 -2.39 3.36 -8.37
CA ALA A 115 -1.68 4.47 -9.03
C ALA A 115 -0.38 4.04 -9.72
N ASN A 116 0.13 2.82 -9.48
CA ASN A 116 1.33 2.34 -10.15
C ASN A 116 1.02 1.92 -11.58
N ILE A 117 1.96 2.24 -12.49
CA ILE A 117 1.78 2.06 -13.94
C ILE A 117 2.90 1.16 -14.47
N ALA A 118 2.53 0.00 -14.99
CA ALA A 118 3.44 -0.87 -15.74
C ALA A 118 3.22 -0.70 -17.24
N LYS A 119 4.31 -0.44 -17.96
CA LYS A 119 4.32 -0.22 -19.40
C LYS A 119 4.90 -1.45 -20.12
N PRO A 120 4.37 -1.84 -21.29
CA PRO A 120 4.94 -2.91 -22.09
C PRO A 120 6.31 -2.49 -22.69
N PRO A 121 7.14 -3.44 -23.15
CA PRO A 121 8.37 -3.11 -23.86
C PRO A 121 8.09 -2.26 -25.11
N ARG A 122 8.88 -1.19 -25.31
CA ARG A 122 8.76 -0.23 -26.43
C ARG A 122 7.42 0.53 -26.46
N TYR A 123 6.83 0.79 -25.30
CA TYR A 123 5.63 1.58 -25.12
C TYR A 123 5.70 2.93 -25.85
N ARG A 124 4.62 3.28 -26.56
CA ARG A 124 4.38 4.58 -27.18
C ARG A 124 3.16 5.25 -26.54
N PRO A 125 3.30 6.45 -25.95
CA PRO A 125 2.21 7.12 -25.25
C PRO A 125 0.91 7.20 -26.04
N ASP A 126 0.99 7.63 -27.31
CA ASP A 126 -0.19 7.93 -28.14
C ASP A 126 -0.88 6.69 -28.74
N ALA A 127 -0.21 5.53 -28.71
CA ALA A 127 -0.66 4.34 -29.44
C ALA A 127 -0.86 3.10 -28.56
N ASP A 128 -0.37 3.11 -27.32
CA ASP A 128 -0.32 1.94 -26.44
C ASP A 128 -0.97 2.20 -25.06
N GLU A 129 -1.82 3.22 -24.91
CA GLU A 129 -2.47 3.57 -23.64
C GLU A 129 -3.25 2.38 -23.04
N ASP A 130 -4.00 1.65 -23.88
CA ASP A 130 -4.77 0.45 -23.53
C ASP A 130 -3.90 -0.76 -23.12
N ARG A 131 -2.59 -0.70 -23.39
CA ARG A 131 -1.63 -1.77 -23.10
C ARG A 131 -0.93 -1.57 -21.76
N VAL A 132 -1.26 -0.50 -21.05
CA VAL A 132 -0.78 -0.21 -19.70
C VAL A 132 -1.51 -1.07 -18.67
N PHE A 133 -0.80 -1.44 -17.60
CA PHE A 133 -1.40 -2.10 -16.44
C PHE A 133 -1.27 -1.19 -15.21
N MET A 134 -2.41 -0.76 -14.68
CA MET A 134 -2.50 -0.01 -13.43
C MET A 134 -2.69 -0.96 -12.25
N TYR A 135 -1.98 -0.72 -11.14
CA TYR A 135 -1.99 -1.58 -9.96
C TYR A 135 -1.56 -0.81 -8.70
N SER A 136 -1.82 -1.37 -7.52
CA SER A 136 -1.32 -0.83 -6.24
C SER A 136 0.06 -1.38 -5.95
N GLY A 137 0.20 -2.70 -5.96
CA GLY A 137 1.39 -3.40 -5.47
C GLY A 137 1.06 -4.19 -4.21
N PHE A 138 2.02 -4.95 -3.70
CA PHE A 138 1.86 -5.69 -2.45
C PHE A 138 2.87 -5.23 -1.40
N ASP A 139 2.38 -5.04 -0.18
CA ASP A 139 3.20 -5.05 1.02
C ASP A 139 3.16 -6.45 1.64
N ARG A 140 4.28 -6.84 2.27
CA ARG A 140 4.36 -8.05 3.07
C ARG A 140 4.05 -7.67 4.51
N VAL A 141 2.95 -8.18 5.05
CA VAL A 141 2.51 -7.87 6.42
C VAL A 141 3.65 -8.14 7.40
N ASP A 142 4.22 -9.35 7.32
CA ASP A 142 5.49 -9.73 7.92
C ASP A 142 6.60 -9.79 6.86
N ASN A 143 7.63 -8.96 7.03
CA ASN A 143 8.78 -8.89 6.15
C ASN A 143 9.73 -10.08 6.23
N THR A 144 9.64 -10.90 7.29
CA THR A 144 10.42 -12.14 7.46
C THR A 144 9.82 -13.30 6.68
N VAL A 145 8.50 -13.25 6.43
CA VAL A 145 7.78 -14.22 5.62
C VAL A 145 7.88 -13.84 4.14
N GLY A 146 7.87 -14.87 3.28
CA GLY A 146 7.89 -14.72 1.83
C GLY A 146 6.57 -14.18 1.24
N TYR A 147 6.45 -14.33 -0.07
CA TYR A 147 5.24 -14.02 -0.83
C TYR A 147 4.30 -15.22 -0.80
N VAL A 148 3.40 -15.21 0.18
CA VAL A 148 2.31 -16.17 0.36
C VAL A 148 1.00 -15.39 0.51
N GLN A 149 -0.14 -15.96 0.13
CA GLN A 149 -1.42 -15.23 0.06
C GLN A 149 -1.77 -14.54 1.37
N ASP A 150 -1.65 -15.24 2.50
CA ASP A 150 -2.00 -14.73 3.83
C ASP A 150 -1.03 -13.68 4.38
N ASN A 151 0.12 -13.47 3.73
CA ASN A 151 1.12 -12.48 4.13
C ASN A 151 1.14 -11.24 3.22
N LEU A 152 0.27 -11.17 2.21
CA LEU A 152 0.29 -10.09 1.23
C LEU A 152 -0.99 -9.26 1.30
N VAL A 153 -0.81 -7.94 1.36
CA VAL A 153 -1.91 -6.97 1.27
C VAL A 153 -1.66 -5.97 0.15
N PRO A 154 -2.69 -5.57 -0.62
CA PRO A 154 -2.55 -4.53 -1.63
C PRO A 154 -2.08 -3.24 -0.95
N CYS A 155 -1.06 -2.58 -1.50
CA CYS A 155 -0.46 -1.43 -0.84
C CYS A 155 0.11 -0.43 -1.85
N CYS A 156 -0.16 0.85 -1.64
CA CYS A 156 0.43 1.93 -2.43
C CYS A 156 1.90 2.15 -2.06
N PHE A 157 2.64 2.81 -2.95
CA PHE A 157 4.07 3.09 -2.74
C PHE A 157 4.33 3.88 -1.45
N VAL A 158 3.48 4.85 -1.12
CA VAL A 158 3.65 5.73 0.05
C VAL A 158 3.54 4.93 1.35
N CYS A 159 2.47 4.15 1.52
CA CYS A 159 2.27 3.34 2.72
C CYS A 159 3.34 2.25 2.85
N ASN A 160 3.68 1.56 1.76
CA ASN A 160 4.72 0.53 1.77
C ASN A 160 6.08 1.12 2.20
N SER A 161 6.41 2.30 1.67
CA SER A 161 7.65 3.01 2.02
C SER A 161 7.65 3.51 3.47
N ALA A 162 6.50 3.97 3.98
CA ALA A 162 6.37 4.44 5.35
C ALA A 162 6.43 3.29 6.37
N LYS A 163 5.79 2.15 6.08
CA LYS A 163 5.85 0.95 6.91
C LYS A 163 7.28 0.40 6.96
N LYS A 164 7.93 0.26 5.81
CA LYS A 164 9.31 -0.23 5.68
C LYS A 164 9.51 -1.55 6.43
N ALA A 165 10.14 -1.51 7.61
CA ALA A 165 10.44 -2.67 8.44
C ALA A 165 9.53 -2.79 9.68
N LEU A 166 8.63 -1.82 9.90
CA LEU A 166 7.66 -1.88 10.98
C LEU A 166 6.71 -3.06 10.78
N THR A 167 6.34 -3.70 11.88
CA THR A 167 5.18 -4.59 11.91
C THR A 167 3.91 -3.80 11.64
N GLU A 168 2.84 -4.49 11.27
CA GLU A 168 1.55 -3.85 11.02
C GLU A 168 1.05 -3.05 12.23
N THR A 169 1.13 -3.61 13.43
CA THR A 169 0.71 -2.94 14.67
C THR A 169 1.53 -1.69 14.94
N GLN A 170 2.86 -1.79 14.84
CA GLN A 170 3.74 -0.63 15.00
C GLN A 170 3.47 0.47 13.97
N PHE A 171 3.12 0.09 12.74
CA PHE A 171 2.77 1.04 11.69
C PHE A 171 1.43 1.74 11.98
N ARG A 172 0.40 0.99 12.40
CA ARG A 172 -0.89 1.57 12.83
C ARG A 172 -0.73 2.52 14.03
N ASP A 173 0.08 2.14 15.02
CA ASP A 173 0.36 3.00 16.17
C ASP A 173 1.13 4.26 15.76
N TRP A 174 2.05 4.15 14.79
CA TRP A 174 2.75 5.30 14.24
C TRP A 174 1.81 6.25 13.51
N ILE A 175 0.87 5.74 12.71
CA ILE A 175 -0.17 6.56 12.05
C ILE A 175 -0.99 7.30 13.10
N LYS A 176 -1.45 6.61 14.15
CA LYS A 176 -2.17 7.24 15.27
C LYS A 176 -1.34 8.36 15.88
N ARG A 177 -0.08 8.11 16.24
CA ARG A 177 0.79 9.14 16.83
C ARG A 177 0.92 10.38 15.95
N ILE A 178 1.09 10.21 14.64
CA ILE A 178 1.14 11.35 13.71
C ILE A 178 -0.20 12.08 13.72
N TYR A 179 -1.30 11.36 13.54
CA TYR A 179 -2.63 11.95 13.50
C TYR A 179 -2.93 12.76 14.77
N TRP A 180 -2.66 12.19 15.94
CA TRP A 180 -2.80 12.89 17.22
C TRP A 180 -1.91 14.14 17.29
N ASN A 181 -0.64 14.06 16.89
CA ASN A 181 0.26 15.22 16.93
C ASN A 181 -0.09 16.31 15.91
N GLN A 182 -0.73 15.98 14.78
CA GLN A 182 -1.07 16.96 13.74
C GLN A 182 -2.45 17.58 13.95
N PHE A 183 -3.44 16.78 14.36
CA PHE A 183 -4.85 17.19 14.37
C PHE A 183 -5.44 17.37 15.78
N HIS A 184 -4.79 16.84 16.83
CA HIS A 184 -5.31 16.86 18.20
C HIS A 184 -4.52 17.75 19.17
N LYS A 185 -3.83 18.77 18.67
CA LYS A 185 -3.22 19.84 19.50
C LYS A 185 -4.26 20.82 20.08
N VAL A 186 -5.44 20.34 20.48
CA VAL A 186 -6.52 21.18 21.03
C VAL A 186 -6.34 21.40 22.55
N SER A 187 -5.58 20.53 23.21
CA SER A 187 -5.25 20.62 24.63
C SER A 187 -3.92 19.96 24.92
N ASP A 188 -3.09 20.55 25.79
CA ASP A 188 -1.89 19.89 26.34
C ASP A 188 -2.25 18.72 27.29
N LYS A 189 -3.55 18.49 27.54
CA LYS A 189 -4.07 17.46 28.45
C LYS A 189 -4.50 16.23 27.66
N THR A 190 -4.12 15.05 28.16
CA THR A 190 -4.58 13.77 27.61
C THR A 190 -6.08 13.58 27.86
N PRO A 191 -6.78 12.72 27.09
CA PRO A 191 -8.18 12.40 27.36
C PRO A 191 -8.46 11.95 28.80
N GLY A 192 -7.54 11.18 29.40
CA GLY A 192 -7.66 10.76 30.81
C GLY A 192 -7.66 11.95 31.79
N VAL A 193 -6.78 12.92 31.58
CA VAL A 193 -6.73 14.15 32.42
C VAL A 193 -8.01 14.98 32.26
N LEU A 194 -8.54 15.07 31.04
CA LEU A 194 -9.79 15.79 30.79
C LEU A 194 -11.00 15.09 31.42
N LEU A 195 -11.02 13.75 31.40
CA LEU A 195 -12.05 12.95 32.08
C LEU A 195 -12.00 13.16 33.60
N ASP A 196 -10.82 13.16 34.22
CA ASP A 196 -10.67 13.44 35.65
C ASP A 196 -11.15 14.86 36.02
N GLU A 197 -10.82 15.85 35.19
CA GLU A 197 -11.31 17.22 35.36
C GLU A 197 -12.82 17.32 35.19
N LEU A 198 -13.41 16.57 34.26
CA LEU A 198 -14.85 16.50 34.05
C LEU A 198 -15.56 15.89 35.26
N ILE A 199 -15.07 14.77 35.78
CA ILE A 199 -15.60 14.10 36.97
C ILE A 199 -15.57 15.06 38.17
N THR A 200 -14.41 15.69 38.41
CA THR A 200 -14.24 16.65 39.50
C THR A 200 -15.18 17.84 39.35
N THR A 201 -15.35 18.35 38.12
CA THR A 201 -16.25 19.47 37.84
C THR A 201 -17.71 19.09 38.07
N ASN A 202 -18.12 17.87 37.69
CA ASN A 202 -19.46 17.34 37.94
C ASN A 202 -19.77 17.23 39.44
N MET A 203 -18.84 16.72 40.24
CA MET A 203 -19.01 16.62 41.69
C MET A 203 -19.18 18.00 42.34
N LYS A 204 -18.36 18.98 41.93
CA LYS A 204 -18.47 20.37 42.42
C LYS A 204 -19.79 21.02 42.01
N LEU A 205 -20.26 20.75 40.78
CA LEU A 205 -21.52 21.28 40.28
C LEU A 205 -22.70 20.74 41.08
N TRP A 206 -22.72 19.44 41.36
CA TRP A 206 -23.74 18.81 42.21
C TRP A 206 -23.79 19.47 43.60
N TYR A 207 -22.64 19.64 44.25
CA TYR A 207 -22.57 20.28 45.57
C TYR A 207 -23.07 21.73 45.57
N LEU A 208 -22.73 22.51 44.53
CA LEU A 208 -23.21 23.89 44.39
C LEU A 208 -24.73 23.95 44.14
N GLN A 209 -25.28 23.00 43.37
CA GLN A 209 -26.72 22.90 43.15
C GLN A 209 -27.48 22.60 44.45
N GLU A 210 -27.00 21.65 45.27
CA GLU A 210 -27.56 21.37 46.59
C GLU A 210 -27.54 22.61 47.52
N ARG A 211 -26.43 23.34 47.53
CA ARG A 211 -26.32 24.60 48.30
C ARG A 211 -27.26 25.69 47.79
N LEU A 212 -27.43 25.79 46.47
CA LEU A 212 -28.36 26.75 45.86
C LEU A 212 -29.81 26.43 46.25
N MET A 213 -30.21 25.15 46.24
CA MET A 213 -31.56 24.73 46.62
C MET A 213 -31.84 24.94 48.11
N SER A 214 -30.81 24.82 48.96
CA SER A 214 -30.92 24.99 50.42
C SER A 214 -30.68 26.44 50.90
N ALA A 215 -30.32 27.37 50.00
CA ALA A 215 -30.01 28.74 50.36
C ALA A 215 -31.25 29.52 50.84
N LYS A 216 -31.11 30.20 51.99
CA LYS A 216 -32.21 30.90 52.67
C LYS A 216 -32.36 32.36 52.25
N SER A 217 -31.30 33.01 51.77
CA SER A 217 -31.34 34.42 51.34
C SER A 217 -31.26 34.53 49.82
N ASP A 218 -31.95 35.52 49.26
CA ASP A 218 -31.93 35.76 47.81
C ASP A 218 -30.57 36.25 47.31
N SER A 219 -29.80 36.92 48.19
CA SER A 219 -28.41 37.28 47.92
C SER A 219 -27.52 36.04 47.75
N ASP A 220 -27.66 35.05 48.64
CA ASP A 220 -26.88 33.80 48.55
C ASP A 220 -27.27 32.98 47.32
N LYS A 221 -28.57 32.93 46.99
CA LYS A 221 -29.07 32.27 45.78
C LYS A 221 -28.50 32.91 44.51
N ALA A 222 -28.44 34.24 44.45
CA ALA A 222 -27.88 34.95 43.30
C ALA A 222 -26.40 34.59 43.11
N THR A 223 -25.59 34.64 44.18
CA THR A 223 -24.16 34.28 44.13
C THR A 223 -23.94 32.82 43.74
N LEU A 224 -24.63 31.88 44.41
CA LEU A 224 -24.52 30.44 44.11
C LEU A 224 -25.02 30.10 42.70
N GLY A 225 -26.03 30.82 42.21
CA GLY A 225 -26.54 30.68 40.85
C GLY A 225 -25.50 31.05 39.79
N VAL A 226 -24.77 32.15 39.98
CA VAL A 226 -23.67 32.56 39.09
C VAL A 226 -22.53 31.54 39.11
N GLU A 227 -22.10 31.09 40.29
CA GLU A 227 -21.05 30.07 40.42
C GLU A 227 -21.43 28.75 39.73
N THR A 228 -22.68 28.32 39.92
CA THR A 228 -23.24 27.11 39.30
C THR A 228 -23.23 27.23 37.77
N GLN A 229 -23.64 28.37 37.21
CA GLN A 229 -23.64 28.61 35.77
C GLN A 229 -22.23 28.61 35.18
N LEU A 230 -21.27 29.26 35.84
CA LEU A 230 -19.87 29.28 35.41
C LEU A 230 -19.28 27.87 35.38
N LEU A 231 -19.53 27.08 36.43
CA LEU A 231 -19.02 25.72 36.53
C LEU A 231 -19.68 24.79 35.50
N ASN A 232 -20.97 24.98 35.22
CA ASN A 232 -21.67 24.28 34.15
C ASN A 232 -21.10 24.64 32.76
N GLY A 233 -20.72 25.90 32.54
CA GLY A 233 -20.00 26.33 31.34
C GLY A 233 -18.65 25.62 31.18
N LYS A 234 -17.89 25.48 32.28
CA LYS A 234 -16.63 24.71 32.29
C LYS A 234 -16.85 23.22 31.97
N ARG A 235 -17.87 22.59 32.55
CA ARG A 235 -18.26 21.20 32.26
C ARG A 235 -18.52 21.00 30.76
N ASN A 236 -19.34 21.85 30.17
CA ASN A 236 -19.69 21.75 28.75
C ASN A 236 -18.47 21.94 27.84
N LYS A 237 -17.52 22.81 28.21
CA LYS A 237 -16.26 22.97 27.48
C LYS A 237 -15.39 21.71 27.57
N LEU A 238 -15.28 21.09 28.75
CA LEU A 238 -14.55 19.83 28.94
C LEU A 238 -15.16 18.68 28.14
N MET A 239 -16.49 18.52 28.18
CA MET A 239 -17.18 17.50 27.36
C MET A 239 -16.86 17.68 25.87
N ARG A 240 -17.03 18.89 25.33
CA ARG A 240 -16.69 19.17 23.93
C ARG A 240 -15.23 18.88 23.61
N SER A 241 -14.30 19.22 24.50
CA SER A 241 -12.88 18.92 24.31
C SER A 241 -12.62 17.41 24.30
N ILE A 242 -13.30 16.64 25.16
CA ILE A 242 -13.21 15.18 25.20
C ILE A 242 -13.81 14.58 23.92
N ASP A 243 -15.00 15.00 23.52
CA ASP A 243 -15.67 14.53 22.29
C ASP A 243 -14.82 14.82 21.06
N THR A 244 -14.23 16.02 20.99
CA THR A 244 -13.31 16.42 19.91
C THR A 244 -12.05 15.55 19.91
N LEU A 245 -11.52 15.18 21.08
CA LEU A 245 -10.32 14.35 21.16
C LEU A 245 -10.63 12.89 20.83
N LEU A 246 -11.69 12.33 21.39
CA LEU A 246 -12.00 10.91 21.26
C LEU A 246 -12.75 10.57 19.96
N ASP A 247 -13.06 11.58 19.14
CA ASP A 247 -13.73 11.45 17.85
C ASP A 247 -15.07 10.69 17.94
N PHE A 248 -15.83 10.94 19.01
CA PHE A 248 -17.17 10.37 19.20
C PHE A 248 -18.23 11.02 18.28
N SER A 249 -17.84 11.55 17.11
CA SER A 249 -18.72 12.35 16.26
C SER A 249 -19.95 11.62 15.72
N ASP A 250 -20.03 10.29 15.87
CA ASP A 250 -21.17 9.48 15.45
C ASP A 250 -22.07 8.97 16.59
N ASP A 251 -21.67 9.09 17.87
CA ASP A 251 -22.49 8.56 18.98
C ASP A 251 -22.92 9.66 19.95
N SER A 252 -24.23 9.91 19.91
CA SER A 252 -25.05 10.78 20.77
C SER A 252 -25.25 12.23 20.28
N VAL A 253 -26.37 12.39 19.56
CA VAL A 253 -27.16 13.62 19.63
C VAL A 253 -27.55 13.80 21.11
N SER A 254 -26.76 14.53 21.90
CA SER A 254 -27.25 15.09 23.15
C SER A 254 -28.26 16.19 22.81
N PHE A 255 -29.49 15.78 22.52
CA PHE A 255 -30.63 16.70 22.50
C PHE A 255 -30.66 17.39 23.86
N LYS A 256 -30.43 18.70 23.89
CA LYS A 256 -30.59 19.51 25.09
C LYS A 256 -32.02 19.28 25.61
N THR A 257 -32.16 18.70 26.80
CA THR A 257 -33.44 18.45 27.48
C THR A 257 -34.02 19.72 28.11
N TYR A 258 -33.94 20.85 27.41
CA TYR A 258 -34.62 22.09 27.78
C TYR A 258 -35.68 22.42 26.72
N MET A 259 -36.59 21.50 26.47
CA MET A 259 -37.90 21.88 25.95
C MET A 259 -38.74 22.26 27.16
N ASN A 260 -39.01 23.56 27.28
CA ASN A 260 -39.93 24.09 28.27
C ASN A 260 -41.26 23.37 28.12
N GLY A 261 -41.66 22.63 29.16
CA GLY A 261 -43.04 22.23 29.36
C GLY A 261 -43.90 23.46 29.60
N ARG A 262 -44.35 24.07 28.51
CA ARG A 262 -45.55 24.89 28.43
C ARG A 262 -46.11 24.62 27.06
N ASP A 263 -47.03 23.66 27.02
CA ASP A 263 -48.15 23.58 26.07
C ASP A 263 -49.01 22.38 26.50
N HIS A 264 -49.86 22.64 27.50
CA HIS A 264 -51.12 21.92 27.74
C HIS A 264 -52.04 22.87 28.52
N GLU A 265 -52.71 23.75 27.78
CA GLU A 265 -54.11 24.16 28.01
C GLU A 265 -54.91 23.76 26.78
#